data_AF-A0A3B9FQ37-F1
#
_entry.id   AF-A0A3B9FQ37-F1
#
_cell.length_a   1.000
_cell.length_b   1.000
_cell.length_c   1.000
_cell.angle_alpha   90.00
_cell.angle_beta   90.00
_cell.angle_gamma   90.00
#
_symmetry.space_group_name_H-M   'P 1'
#
loop_
_entity.id
_entity.type
_entity.pdbx_description
1 polymer ?
#
loop_
_entity_poly.entity_id
_entity_poly.type
_entity_poly.pdbx_seq_one_letter_code
_entity_poly.pdbx_strand_id
1 'polypeptide(L)'
;MKEVIATWRDALHQVLDLYERKRGSIRIFFPLLFLFFIVLNVACYWWAIYTAFPHYMLTHEASHYVKLQIPVGLLGALFDSLSFFVTIWIIRRALASTKTSEYVFHLSLDLVIALLATLWVLFVFTFGGWLISLWESAPEQFADRGSKYTVRAVQALQDPTGRENAKNIYFGLIMGVSAALPTCLHLSLFVFSLLRRLKASLTAKESPRKPGPDSPEQN
;
A
#
# COMPACT_ATOMS: atom_id res chain seq x y z
N MET A 1 0.04 6.30 25.36
CA MET A 1 0.08 5.08 24.52
C MET A 1 -1.21 4.28 24.61
N LYS A 2 -1.66 3.85 25.80
CA LYS A 2 -2.92 3.09 25.95
C LYS A 2 -4.14 3.77 25.30
N GLU A 3 -4.35 5.07 25.53
CA GLU A 3 -5.44 5.85 24.93
C GLU A 3 -5.35 5.99 23.40
N VAL A 4 -4.12 6.14 22.87
CA VAL A 4 -3.87 6.20 21.41
C VAL A 4 -4.30 4.88 20.78
N ILE A 5 -3.90 3.77 21.40
CA ILE A 5 -4.22 2.43 20.92
C ILE A 5 -5.72 2.16 21.01
N ALA A 6 -6.40 2.61 22.07
CA ALA A 6 -7.85 2.51 22.18
C ALA A 6 -8.55 3.30 21.05
N THR A 7 -8.17 4.57 20.85
CA THR A 7 -8.74 5.41 19.78
C THR A 7 -8.48 4.82 18.40
N TRP A 8 -7.29 4.26 18.20
CA TRP A 8 -6.91 3.61 16.95
C TRP A 8 -7.73 2.34 16.71
N ARG A 9 -7.90 1.52 17.75
CA ARG A 9 -8.71 0.29 17.69
C ARG A 9 -10.18 0.60 17.40
N ASP A 10 -10.73 1.65 18.00
CA ASP A 10 -12.10 2.09 17.74
C ASP A 10 -12.27 2.59 16.29
N ALA A 11 -11.32 3.36 15.78
CA ALA A 11 -11.35 3.81 14.39
C ALA A 11 -11.26 2.63 13.41
N LEU A 12 -10.43 1.63 13.72
CA LEU A 12 -10.30 0.42 12.92
C LEU A 12 -11.59 -0.43 12.95
N HIS A 13 -12.25 -0.53 14.11
CA HIS A 13 -13.58 -1.12 14.23
C HIS A 13 -14.61 -0.41 13.34
N GLN A 14 -14.66 0.93 13.36
CA GLN A 14 -15.60 1.69 12.53
C GLN A 14 -15.40 1.43 11.03
N VAL A 15 -14.14 1.32 10.58
CA VAL A 15 -13.83 1.00 9.18
C VAL A 15 -14.27 -0.42 8.84
N LEU A 16 -13.99 -1.40 9.71
CA LEU A 16 -14.40 -2.78 9.50
C LEU A 16 -15.93 -2.91 9.44
N ASP A 17 -16.64 -2.25 10.36
CA ASP A 17 -18.11 -2.24 10.41
C ASP A 17 -18.70 -1.60 9.15
N LEU A 18 -18.12 -0.50 8.68
CA LEU A 18 -18.54 0.15 7.44
C LEU A 18 -18.36 -0.79 6.24
N TYR A 19 -17.23 -1.49 6.15
CA TYR A 19 -16.97 -2.48 5.12
C TYR A 19 -17.98 -3.63 5.20
N GLU A 20 -18.19 -4.22 6.36
CA GLU A 20 -19.13 -5.34 6.53
C GLU A 20 -20.56 -4.97 6.14
N ARG A 21 -21.01 -3.78 6.53
CA ARG A 21 -22.35 -3.29 6.20
C ARG A 21 -22.52 -2.99 4.71
N LYS A 22 -21.50 -2.43 4.05
CA LYS A 22 -21.58 -1.99 2.64
C LYS A 22 -21.15 -3.03 1.61
N ARG A 23 -20.36 -4.04 1.98
CA ARG A 23 -19.78 -5.02 1.03
C ARG A 23 -20.84 -5.76 0.22
N GLY A 24 -21.95 -6.15 0.86
CA GLY A 24 -22.95 -7.02 0.24
C GLY A 24 -22.40 -8.42 -0.10
N SER A 25 -22.90 -9.01 -1.20
CA SER A 25 -22.54 -10.36 -1.64
C SER A 25 -21.12 -10.43 -2.21
N ILE A 26 -20.32 -11.36 -1.70
CA ILE A 26 -18.93 -11.58 -2.13
C ILE A 26 -18.81 -11.91 -3.62
N ARG A 27 -19.83 -12.57 -4.20
CA ARG A 27 -19.84 -12.96 -5.63
C ARG A 27 -19.91 -11.77 -6.57
N ILE A 28 -20.45 -10.64 -6.12
CA ILE A 28 -20.54 -9.40 -6.90
C ILE A 28 -19.41 -8.45 -6.50
N PHE A 29 -19.12 -8.38 -5.20
CA PHE A 29 -18.07 -7.51 -4.67
C PHE A 29 -16.68 -7.88 -5.18
N PHE A 30 -16.33 -9.17 -5.22
CA PHE A 30 -15.02 -9.63 -5.69
C PHE A 30 -14.72 -9.21 -7.14
N PRO A 31 -15.55 -9.54 -8.16
CA PRO A 31 -15.24 -9.15 -9.54
C PRO A 31 -15.23 -7.63 -9.73
N LEU A 32 -16.06 -6.88 -8.98
CA LEU A 32 -16.06 -5.42 -9.04
C LEU A 32 -14.80 -4.81 -8.41
N LEU A 33 -14.35 -5.35 -7.28
CA LEU A 33 -13.08 -4.98 -6.65
C LEU A 33 -11.88 -5.31 -7.55
N PHE A 34 -11.89 -6.49 -8.16
CA PHE A 34 -10.86 -6.92 -9.10
C PHE A 34 -10.79 -6.00 -10.32
N LEU A 35 -11.95 -5.65 -10.92
CA LEU A 35 -12.02 -4.71 -12.03
C LEU A 35 -11.53 -3.30 -11.62
N PHE A 36 -11.91 -2.84 -10.43
CA PHE A 36 -11.40 -1.60 -9.87
C PHE A 36 -9.86 -1.61 -9.77
N PHE A 37 -9.28 -2.69 -9.26
CA PHE A 37 -7.83 -2.81 -9.18
C PHE A 37 -7.15 -2.97 -10.55
N ILE A 38 -7.79 -3.56 -11.55
CA ILE A 38 -7.26 -3.55 -12.94
C ILE A 38 -7.11 -2.11 -13.40
N VAL A 39 -8.17 -1.31 -13.29
CA VAL A 39 -8.17 0.09 -13.73
C VAL A 39 -7.11 0.88 -12.97
N LEU A 40 -7.02 0.68 -11.65
CA LEU A 40 -6.04 1.36 -10.81
C LEU A 40 -4.59 0.98 -11.19
N ASN A 41 -4.28 -0.31 -11.36
CA ASN A 41 -2.95 -0.77 -11.74
C ASN A 41 -2.54 -0.24 -13.12
N VAL A 42 -3.46 -0.28 -14.09
CA VAL A 42 -3.22 0.27 -15.43
C VAL A 42 -3.00 1.79 -15.36
N ALA A 43 -3.78 2.52 -14.56
CA ALA A 43 -3.59 3.95 -14.37
C ALA A 43 -2.23 4.27 -13.72
N CYS A 44 -1.84 3.55 -12.66
CA CYS A 44 -0.52 3.67 -12.02
C CYS A 44 0.61 3.35 -13.01
N TYR A 45 0.45 2.31 -13.83
CA TYR A 45 1.41 1.93 -14.85
C TYR A 45 1.63 3.04 -15.87
N TRP A 46 0.55 3.57 -16.45
CA TRP A 46 0.64 4.66 -17.40
C TRP A 46 1.22 5.92 -16.77
N TRP A 47 0.79 6.26 -15.56
CA TRP A 47 1.36 7.37 -14.81
C TRP A 47 2.88 7.20 -14.67
N ALA A 48 3.35 6.03 -14.24
CA ALA A 48 4.75 5.74 -14.02
C ALA A 48 5.57 5.79 -15.32
N ILE A 49 5.04 5.23 -16.43
CA ILE A 49 5.72 5.25 -17.73
C ILE A 49 5.84 6.68 -18.27
N TYR A 50 4.76 7.46 -18.28
CA TYR A 50 4.77 8.82 -18.82
C TYR A 50 5.67 9.78 -18.04
N THR A 51 5.81 9.57 -16.73
CA THR A 51 6.60 10.45 -15.86
C THR A 51 8.07 10.01 -15.75
N ALA A 52 8.35 8.71 -15.66
CA ALA A 52 9.72 8.20 -15.50
C ALA A 52 10.45 8.01 -16.84
N PHE A 53 9.73 7.56 -17.88
CA PHE A 53 10.31 7.20 -19.18
C PHE A 53 9.50 7.69 -20.38
N PRO A 54 9.24 9.01 -20.51
CA PRO A 54 8.42 9.57 -21.59
C PRO A 54 8.97 9.27 -22.99
N HIS A 55 10.30 9.14 -23.13
CA HIS A 55 10.94 8.96 -24.43
C HIS A 55 10.63 7.60 -25.09
N TYR A 56 10.38 6.53 -24.31
CA TYR A 56 10.01 5.22 -24.87
C TYR A 56 8.63 5.21 -25.53
N MET A 57 7.77 6.19 -25.22
CA MET A 57 6.45 6.33 -25.86
C MET A 57 6.52 6.98 -27.24
N LEU A 58 7.67 7.56 -27.60
CA LEU A 58 7.90 8.22 -28.90
C LEU A 58 8.61 7.32 -29.90
N THR A 59 9.06 6.13 -29.48
CA THR A 59 9.84 5.20 -30.30
C THR A 59 9.04 3.94 -30.63
N HIS A 60 9.60 3.08 -31.49
CA HIS A 60 9.00 1.78 -31.85
C HIS A 60 8.83 0.82 -30.66
N GLU A 61 9.54 1.07 -29.55
CA GLU A 61 9.42 0.36 -28.28
C GLU A 61 8.06 0.57 -27.59
N ALA A 62 7.28 1.58 -28.00
CA ALA A 62 5.96 1.84 -27.42
C ALA A 62 5.03 0.62 -27.49
N SER A 63 5.13 -0.18 -28.57
CA SER A 63 4.33 -1.39 -28.74
C SER A 63 4.57 -2.43 -27.64
N HIS A 64 5.82 -2.61 -27.22
CA HIS A 64 6.19 -3.52 -26.13
C HIS A 64 5.59 -3.05 -24.80
N TYR A 65 5.68 -1.75 -24.48
CA TYR A 65 5.12 -1.19 -23.25
C TYR A 65 3.58 -1.17 -23.24
N VAL A 66 2.91 -1.01 -24.39
CA VAL A 66 1.46 -1.15 -24.47
C VAL A 66 1.03 -2.58 -24.14
N LYS A 67 1.75 -3.59 -24.64
CA LYS A 67 1.43 -5.01 -24.33
C LYS A 67 1.67 -5.34 -22.86
N LEU A 68 2.70 -4.73 -22.25
CA LEU A 68 3.06 -4.93 -20.83
C LEU A 68 1.96 -4.50 -19.85
N GLN A 69 1.06 -3.59 -20.25
CA GLN A 69 -0.09 -3.21 -19.42
C GLN A 69 -1.01 -4.39 -19.09
N ILE A 70 -1.09 -5.42 -19.95
CA ILE A 70 -1.97 -6.57 -19.78
C ILE A 70 -1.53 -7.42 -18.58
N PRO A 71 -0.31 -7.99 -18.55
CA PRO A 71 0.17 -8.73 -17.39
C PRO A 71 0.25 -7.84 -16.16
N VAL A 72 0.63 -6.56 -16.31
CA VAL A 72 0.68 -5.61 -15.19
C VAL A 72 -0.69 -5.37 -14.56
N GLY A 73 -1.70 -5.08 -15.37
CA GLY A 73 -3.06 -4.84 -14.89
C GLY A 73 -3.68 -6.09 -14.26
N LEU A 74 -3.52 -7.25 -14.90
CA LEU A 74 -4.15 -8.50 -14.43
C LEU A 74 -3.45 -9.07 -13.17
N LEU A 75 -2.13 -9.22 -13.21
CA LEU A 75 -1.38 -9.78 -12.08
C LEU A 75 -1.26 -8.79 -10.92
N GLY A 76 -1.20 -7.49 -11.20
CA GLY A 76 -1.30 -6.45 -10.19
C GLY A 76 -2.65 -6.50 -9.48
N ALA A 77 -3.75 -6.52 -10.24
CA ALA A 77 -5.09 -6.59 -9.65
C ALA A 77 -5.34 -7.88 -8.85
N LEU A 78 -4.74 -9.00 -9.28
CA LEU A 78 -4.81 -10.26 -8.54
C LEU A 78 -4.17 -10.13 -7.15
N PHE A 79 -2.96 -9.57 -7.09
CA PHE A 79 -2.26 -9.36 -5.83
C PHE A 79 -2.97 -8.34 -4.94
N ASP A 80 -3.43 -7.22 -5.51
CA ASP A 80 -4.13 -6.17 -4.75
C ASP A 80 -5.46 -6.67 -4.19
N SER A 81 -6.20 -7.47 -4.97
CA SER A 81 -7.44 -8.09 -4.49
C SER A 81 -7.14 -9.08 -3.38
N LEU A 82 -6.14 -9.94 -3.54
CA LEU A 82 -5.77 -10.93 -2.52
C LEU A 82 -5.29 -10.25 -1.23
N SER A 83 -4.37 -9.29 -1.35
CA SER A 83 -3.83 -8.53 -0.22
C SER A 83 -4.93 -7.77 0.51
N PHE A 84 -5.92 -7.19 -0.19
CA PHE A 84 -7.08 -6.58 0.44
C PHE A 84 -7.84 -7.55 1.35
N PHE A 85 -8.16 -8.77 0.88
CA PHE A 85 -8.86 -9.75 1.73
C PHE A 85 -8.01 -10.24 2.89
N VAL A 86 -6.70 -10.45 2.67
CA VAL A 86 -5.76 -10.82 3.73
C VAL A 86 -5.69 -9.71 4.78
N THR A 87 -5.61 -8.43 4.40
CA THR A 87 -5.60 -7.31 5.34
C THR A 87 -6.91 -7.24 6.13
N ILE A 88 -8.08 -7.40 5.49
CA ILE A 88 -9.36 -7.48 6.23
C ILE A 88 -9.35 -8.64 7.24
N TRP A 89 -8.79 -9.79 6.87
CA TRP A 89 -8.65 -10.93 7.78
C TRP A 89 -7.70 -10.62 8.95
N ILE A 90 -6.56 -9.96 8.68
CA ILE A 90 -5.61 -9.48 9.70
C ILE A 90 -6.30 -8.53 10.67
N ILE A 91 -7.06 -7.54 10.18
CA ILE A 91 -7.80 -6.57 11.01
C ILE A 91 -8.76 -7.29 11.95
N ARG A 92 -9.57 -8.21 11.42
CA ARG A 92 -10.51 -9.00 12.24
C ARG A 92 -9.79 -9.73 13.36
N ARG A 93 -8.64 -10.33 13.05
CA ARG A 93 -7.84 -11.06 14.04
C ARG A 93 -7.21 -10.12 15.07
N ALA A 94 -6.71 -8.97 14.64
CA ALA A 94 -6.18 -7.93 15.54
C ALA A 94 -7.27 -7.44 16.50
N LEU A 95 -8.45 -7.11 16.00
CA LEU A 95 -9.58 -6.63 16.80
C LEU A 95 -10.16 -7.69 17.74
N ALA A 96 -9.98 -8.97 17.46
CA ALA A 96 -10.34 -10.06 18.37
C ALA A 96 -9.31 -10.27 19.51
N SER A 97 -8.09 -9.74 19.40
CA SER A 97 -7.07 -9.92 20.43
C SER A 97 -7.32 -9.03 21.66
N THR A 98 -7.16 -9.59 22.85
CA THR A 98 -7.30 -8.86 24.12
C THR A 98 -6.02 -8.12 24.50
N LYS A 99 -4.85 -8.60 24.05
CA LYS A 99 -3.55 -8.01 24.40
C LYS A 99 -3.12 -6.97 23.38
N THR A 100 -2.62 -5.84 23.87
CA THR A 100 -2.09 -4.77 23.02
C THR A 100 -0.92 -5.21 22.14
N SER A 101 -0.03 -6.07 22.65
CA SER A 101 1.12 -6.57 21.89
C SER A 101 0.70 -7.45 20.71
N GLU A 102 -0.25 -8.36 20.93
CA GLU A 102 -0.82 -9.22 19.89
C GLU A 102 -1.58 -8.41 18.84
N TYR A 103 -2.34 -7.37 19.27
CA TYR A 103 -2.99 -6.42 18.36
C TYR A 103 -1.97 -5.73 17.42
N VAL A 104 -0.89 -5.18 17.97
CA VAL A 104 0.16 -4.52 17.17
C VAL A 104 0.90 -5.51 16.27
N PHE A 105 1.17 -6.73 16.76
CA PHE A 105 1.83 -7.77 15.97
C PHE A 105 0.99 -8.17 14.76
N HIS A 106 -0.31 -8.43 14.93
CA HIS A 106 -1.18 -8.73 13.80
C HIS A 106 -1.16 -7.60 12.77
N LEU A 107 -1.28 -6.35 13.21
CA LEU A 107 -1.27 -5.23 12.29
C LEU A 107 0.09 -5.00 11.60
N SER A 108 1.18 -5.41 12.23
CA SER A 108 2.52 -5.36 11.61
C SER A 108 2.67 -6.33 10.43
N LEU A 109 1.79 -7.33 10.28
CA LEU A 109 1.78 -8.20 9.10
C LEU A 109 1.46 -7.45 7.81
N ASP A 110 0.77 -6.30 7.87
CA ASP A 110 0.56 -5.47 6.67
C ASP A 110 1.87 -4.86 6.13
N LEU A 111 2.91 -4.73 6.97
CA LEU A 111 4.25 -4.34 6.52
C LEU A 111 4.90 -5.47 5.69
N VAL A 112 4.64 -6.73 6.06
CA VAL A 112 5.09 -7.90 5.28
C VAL A 112 4.38 -7.93 3.93
N ILE A 113 3.08 -7.61 3.89
CA ILE A 113 2.34 -7.48 2.62
C ILE A 113 2.95 -6.39 1.74
N ALA A 114 3.31 -5.23 2.31
CA ALA A 114 3.97 -4.16 1.57
C ALA A 114 5.34 -4.61 1.01
N LEU A 115 6.13 -5.37 1.79
CA LEU A 115 7.39 -5.95 1.29
C LEU A 115 7.13 -6.95 0.15
N LEU A 116 6.15 -7.85 0.32
CA LEU A 116 5.76 -8.80 -0.72
C LEU A 116 5.27 -8.09 -1.99
N ALA A 117 4.61 -6.94 -1.87
CA ALA A 117 4.20 -6.12 -3.00
C ALA A 117 5.41 -5.64 -3.82
N THR A 118 6.49 -5.21 -3.17
CA THR A 118 7.71 -4.80 -3.88
C THR A 118 8.34 -5.95 -4.68
N LEU A 119 8.34 -7.17 -4.11
CA LEU A 119 8.80 -8.37 -4.80
C LEU A 119 7.85 -8.79 -5.93
N TRP A 120 6.54 -8.62 -5.71
CA TRP A 120 5.52 -8.91 -6.69
C TRP A 120 5.64 -8.03 -7.93
N VAL A 121 5.90 -6.74 -7.76
CA VAL A 121 6.18 -5.82 -8.89
C VAL A 121 7.33 -6.36 -9.74
N LEU A 122 8.47 -6.72 -9.13
CA LEU A 122 9.61 -7.30 -9.87
C LEU A 122 9.23 -8.60 -10.61
N PHE A 123 8.44 -9.46 -9.97
CA PHE A 123 7.93 -10.68 -10.59
C PHE A 123 7.06 -10.37 -11.81
N VAL A 124 6.08 -9.46 -11.69
CA VAL A 124 5.17 -9.07 -12.77
C VAL A 124 5.91 -8.49 -13.97
N PHE A 125 6.94 -7.68 -13.73
CA PHE A 125 7.77 -7.12 -14.81
C PHE A 125 8.68 -8.16 -15.47
N THR A 126 9.20 -9.11 -14.71
CA THR A 126 10.03 -10.20 -15.24
C THR A 126 9.19 -11.18 -16.05
N PHE A 127 8.09 -11.66 -15.47
CA PHE A 127 7.17 -12.59 -16.09
C PHE A 127 6.41 -11.96 -17.26
N GLY A 128 5.95 -10.72 -17.13
CA GLY A 128 5.26 -9.98 -18.19
C GLY A 128 6.17 -9.72 -19.40
N GLY A 129 7.43 -9.34 -19.16
CA GLY A 129 8.40 -9.18 -20.24
C GLY A 129 8.70 -10.50 -20.96
N TRP A 130 8.82 -11.60 -20.22
CA TRP A 130 8.96 -12.94 -20.79
C TRP A 130 7.73 -13.36 -21.61
N LEU A 131 6.52 -13.11 -21.11
CA LEU A 131 5.27 -13.43 -21.81
C LEU A 131 5.17 -12.70 -23.15
N ILE A 132 5.60 -11.43 -23.21
CA ILE A 132 5.64 -10.65 -24.45
C ILE A 132 6.71 -11.17 -25.40
N SER A 133 7.89 -11.54 -24.89
CA SER A 133 8.96 -12.13 -25.70
C SER A 133 8.55 -13.44 -26.37
N LEU A 134 7.73 -14.25 -25.69
CA LEU A 134 7.08 -15.41 -26.32
C LEU A 134 6.09 -15.00 -27.41
N TRP A 135 5.27 -13.98 -27.14
CA TRP A 135 4.31 -13.45 -28.12
C TRP A 135 5.00 -12.92 -29.38
N GLU A 136 6.13 -12.24 -29.22
CA GLU A 136 6.89 -11.61 -30.30
C GLU A 136 7.80 -12.60 -31.05
N SER A 137 7.74 -13.90 -30.72
CA SER A 137 8.57 -14.96 -31.36
C SER A 137 10.07 -14.68 -31.29
N ALA A 138 10.50 -13.88 -30.30
CA ALA A 138 11.88 -13.55 -30.00
C ALA A 138 12.19 -14.09 -28.59
N PRO A 139 12.32 -15.42 -28.42
CA PRO A 139 12.40 -16.05 -27.11
C PRO A 139 13.69 -15.66 -26.38
N GLU A 140 13.55 -14.84 -25.35
CA GLU A 140 14.61 -14.63 -24.35
C GLU A 140 14.47 -15.66 -23.24
N GLN A 141 15.59 -16.18 -22.74
CA GLN A 141 15.54 -17.06 -21.57
C GLN A 141 15.14 -16.26 -20.34
N PHE A 142 14.29 -16.86 -19.50
CA PHE A 142 13.86 -16.25 -18.23
C PHE A 142 15.05 -15.88 -17.33
N ALA A 143 16.14 -16.66 -17.39
CA ALA A 143 17.39 -16.43 -16.66
C ALA A 143 18.09 -15.12 -17.06
N ASP A 144 18.09 -14.77 -18.35
CA ASP A 144 18.74 -13.55 -18.85
C ASP A 144 18.02 -12.29 -18.37
N ARG A 145 16.69 -12.33 -18.32
CA ARG A 145 15.88 -11.25 -17.72
C ARG A 145 16.09 -11.15 -16.21
N GLY A 146 16.18 -12.28 -15.50
CA GLY A 146 16.51 -12.29 -14.06
C GLY A 146 17.86 -11.64 -13.75
N SER A 147 18.87 -11.88 -14.59
CA SER A 147 20.19 -11.25 -14.47
C SER A 147 20.10 -9.72 -14.62
N LYS A 148 19.35 -9.21 -15.61
CA LYS A 148 19.14 -7.77 -15.83
C LYS A 148 18.53 -7.07 -14.61
N TYR A 149 17.53 -7.66 -13.97
CA TYR A 149 16.93 -7.08 -12.76
C TYR A 149 17.84 -7.20 -11.54
N THR A 150 18.62 -8.29 -11.43
CA THR A 150 19.65 -8.44 -10.38
C THR A 150 20.70 -7.33 -10.47
N VAL A 151 21.24 -7.08 -11.67
CA VAL A 151 22.23 -6.00 -11.89
C VAL A 151 21.62 -4.64 -11.52
N ARG A 152 20.39 -4.35 -11.94
CA ARG A 152 19.69 -3.11 -11.59
C ARG A 152 19.47 -2.96 -10.07
N ALA A 153 19.15 -4.06 -9.38
CA ALA A 153 18.97 -4.04 -7.93
C ALA A 153 20.30 -3.74 -7.20
N VAL A 154 21.39 -4.40 -7.59
CA VAL A 154 22.73 -4.12 -7.04
C VAL A 154 23.16 -2.69 -7.33
N GLN A 155 22.93 -2.21 -8.55
CA GLN A 155 23.27 -0.84 -8.94
C GLN A 155 22.46 0.20 -8.15
N ALA A 156 21.18 -0.06 -7.89
CA ALA A 156 20.34 0.82 -7.07
C ALA A 156 20.77 0.83 -5.59
N LEU A 157 21.35 -0.25 -5.07
CA LEU A 157 21.92 -0.28 -3.72
C LEU A 157 23.23 0.51 -3.63
N GLN A 158 24.04 0.50 -4.70
CA GLN A 158 25.33 1.20 -4.74
C GLN A 158 25.17 2.69 -5.05
N ASP A 159 24.24 3.07 -5.92
CA ASP A 159 23.95 4.45 -6.30
C ASP A 159 22.43 4.70 -6.38
N PRO A 160 21.74 4.83 -5.24
CA PRO A 160 20.29 5.01 -5.22
C PRO A 160 19.84 6.35 -5.82
N THR A 161 20.69 7.38 -5.76
CA THR A 161 20.39 8.73 -6.24
C THR A 161 20.77 8.96 -7.70
N GLY A 162 21.45 8.01 -8.34
CA GLY A 162 21.75 8.03 -9.76
C GLY A 162 20.50 8.23 -10.61
N ARG A 163 20.58 9.05 -11.65
CA ARG A 163 19.40 9.52 -12.43
C ARG A 163 18.50 8.37 -12.93
N GLU A 164 19.09 7.26 -13.38
CA GLU A 164 18.33 6.11 -13.86
C GLU A 164 17.78 5.24 -12.72
N ASN A 165 18.53 5.08 -11.62
CA ASN A 165 18.07 4.34 -10.45
C ASN A 165 16.93 5.08 -9.73
N ALA A 166 17.03 6.40 -9.61
CA ALA A 166 15.97 7.24 -9.06
C ALA A 166 14.66 7.13 -9.86
N LYS A 167 14.74 7.09 -11.20
CA LYS A 167 13.57 6.83 -12.07
C LYS A 167 13.00 5.43 -11.85
N ASN A 168 13.84 4.41 -11.76
CA ASN A 168 13.39 3.03 -11.50
C ASN A 168 12.73 2.87 -10.13
N ILE A 169 13.29 3.50 -9.09
CA ILE A 169 12.72 3.53 -7.73
C ILE A 169 11.39 4.27 -7.76
N TYR A 170 11.34 5.45 -8.36
CA TYR A 170 10.11 6.22 -8.52
C TYR A 170 9.03 5.42 -9.27
N PHE A 171 9.41 4.76 -10.36
CA PHE A 171 8.52 3.89 -11.13
C PHE A 171 7.95 2.77 -10.26
N GLY A 172 8.80 2.06 -9.52
CA GLY A 172 8.39 1.01 -8.59
C GLY A 172 7.49 1.52 -7.46
N LEU A 173 7.74 2.73 -6.94
CA LEU A 173 6.91 3.36 -5.92
C LEU A 173 5.50 3.65 -6.44
N ILE A 174 5.35 4.25 -7.63
CA ILE A 174 4.05 4.52 -8.24
C ILE A 174 3.29 3.22 -8.50
N MET A 175 3.97 2.20 -9.01
CA MET A 175 3.40 0.87 -9.24
C MET A 175 2.95 0.19 -7.94
N GLY A 176 3.64 0.44 -6.83
CA GLY A 176 3.30 -0.12 -5.52
C GLY A 176 2.20 0.61 -4.76
N VAL A 177 1.71 1.77 -5.24
CA VAL A 177 0.70 2.57 -4.54
C VAL A 177 -0.60 1.80 -4.32
N SER A 178 -1.06 1.06 -5.33
CA SER A 178 -2.32 0.32 -5.25
C SER A 178 -2.27 -0.78 -4.20
N ALA A 179 -1.17 -1.54 -4.15
CA ALA A 179 -0.92 -2.58 -3.16
C ALA A 179 -0.72 -2.02 -1.74
N ALA A 180 -0.21 -0.78 -1.62
CA ALA A 180 0.04 -0.13 -0.34
C ALA A 180 -1.23 0.51 0.27
N LEU A 181 -2.34 0.60 -0.45
CA LEU A 181 -3.57 1.25 0.03
C LEU A 181 -4.04 0.76 1.42
N PRO A 182 -4.09 -0.56 1.72
CA PRO A 182 -4.51 -1.02 3.04
C PRO A 182 -3.53 -0.58 4.14
N THR A 183 -2.22 -0.70 3.89
CA THR A 183 -1.16 -0.27 4.80
C THR A 183 -1.21 1.25 5.04
N CYS A 184 -1.43 2.03 3.99
CA CYS A 184 -1.59 3.48 4.06
C CYS A 184 -2.82 3.86 4.89
N LEU A 185 -3.95 3.15 4.73
CA LEU A 185 -5.14 3.36 5.54
C LEU A 185 -4.83 3.12 7.02
N HIS A 186 -4.18 2.01 7.38
CA HIS A 186 -3.83 1.72 8.77
C HIS A 186 -2.90 2.76 9.38
N LEU A 187 -1.86 3.14 8.64
CA LEU A 187 -0.92 4.17 9.08
C LEU A 187 -1.62 5.52 9.25
N SER A 188 -2.52 5.89 8.34
CA SER A 188 -3.27 7.13 8.43
C SER A 188 -4.19 7.18 9.67
N LEU A 189 -4.88 6.08 9.99
CA LEU A 189 -5.69 5.97 11.20
C LEU A 189 -4.83 6.11 12.46
N PHE A 190 -3.65 5.49 12.47
CA PHE A 190 -2.70 5.60 13.57
C PHE A 190 -2.19 7.04 13.73
N VAL A 191 -1.73 7.68 12.66
CA VAL A 191 -1.26 9.08 12.68
C VAL A 191 -2.38 10.02 13.14
N PHE A 192 -3.60 9.81 12.66
CA PHE A 192 -4.75 10.62 13.07
C PHE A 192 -5.07 10.45 14.57
N SER A 193 -4.94 9.23 15.11
CA SER A 193 -5.08 9.00 16.54
C SER A 193 -4.01 9.74 17.37
N LEU A 194 -2.77 9.82 16.87
CA LEU A 194 -1.70 10.61 17.48
C LEU A 194 -1.99 12.11 17.43
N LEU A 195 -2.42 12.63 16.27
CA LEU A 195 -2.76 14.04 16.09
C LEU A 195 -3.94 14.47 16.99
N ARG A 196 -4.97 13.63 17.12
CA ARG A 196 -6.08 13.88 18.06
C ARG A 196 -5.59 14.01 19.49
N ARG A 197 -4.68 13.14 19.93
CA ARG A 197 -4.09 13.21 21.28
C ARG A 197 -3.21 14.43 21.46
N LEU A 198 -2.38 14.78 20.48
CA LEU A 198 -1.57 16.00 20.50
C LEU A 198 -2.46 17.24 20.63
N LYS A 199 -3.52 17.33 19.83
CA LYS A 199 -4.49 18.43 19.90
C LYS A 199 -5.15 18.51 21.27
N ALA A 200 -5.63 17.40 21.82
CA ALA A 200 -6.23 17.35 23.16
C ALA A 200 -5.25 17.77 24.28
N SER A 201 -3.98 17.38 24.16
CA SER A 201 -2.94 17.78 25.12
C SER A 201 -2.61 19.28 25.04
N LEU A 202 -2.71 19.90 23.86
CA LEU A 202 -2.48 21.33 23.66
C LEU A 202 -3.63 22.15 24.25
N THR A 203 -4.90 21.78 23.97
CA THR A 203 -6.06 22.46 24.57
C THR A 203 -6.15 22.27 26.08
N ALA A 204 -5.72 21.12 26.62
CA ALA A 204 -5.66 20.91 28.07
C ALA A 204 -4.61 21.81 28.75
N LYS A 205 -3.55 22.21 28.03
CA LYS A 205 -2.50 23.11 28.53
C LYS A 205 -2.93 24.59 28.49
N GLU A 206 -3.86 24.94 27.61
CA GLU A 206 -4.41 26.30 27.48
C GLU A 206 -5.53 26.63 28.47
N SER A 207 -6.05 25.67 29.24
CA SER A 207 -7.04 25.93 30.29
C SER A 207 -6.33 26.18 31.63
N PRO A 208 -6.20 27.43 32.12
CA PRO A 208 -5.66 27.68 33.45
C PRO A 208 -6.70 27.18 34.46
N ARG A 209 -6.25 26.45 35.49
CA ARG A 209 -7.08 26.15 36.67
C ARG A 209 -7.76 27.44 37.14
N LYS A 210 -9.08 27.53 37.05
CA LYS A 210 -9.83 28.47 37.87
C LYS A 210 -9.53 28.10 39.34
N PRO A 211 -9.01 29.01 40.17
CA PRO A 211 -8.91 28.75 41.60
C PRO A 211 -10.32 28.53 42.12
N GLY A 212 -10.54 27.42 42.82
CA GLY A 212 -11.80 27.17 43.53
C GLY A 212 -11.94 28.19 44.67
N PRO A 213 -13.17 28.57 45.05
CA PRO A 213 -13.36 29.47 46.18
C PRO A 213 -12.92 28.75 47.47
N ASP A 214 -11.93 29.34 48.12
CA ASP A 214 -11.42 28.92 49.42
C ASP A 214 -12.46 29.15 50.53
N SER A 215 -12.53 28.14 51.39
CA SER A 215 -12.80 28.17 52.83
C SER A 215 -14.25 28.31 53.37
N PRO A 216 -14.62 27.49 54.38
CA PRO A 216 -15.87 27.60 55.13
C PRO A 216 -15.79 28.72 56.18
N GLU A 217 -16.80 29.60 56.22
CA GLU A 217 -16.99 30.50 57.35
C GLU A 217 -17.40 29.70 58.58
N GLN A 218 -16.59 29.83 59.63
CA GLN A 218 -16.97 29.53 61.01
C GLN A 218 -17.95 30.59 61.50
N ASN A 219 -19.11 30.16 61.99
CA ASN A 219 -19.81 30.74 63.15
C ASN A 219 -20.84 29.75 63.68
#